data_AF-A0A8M9Q5Q6-F1
#
_entry.id   AF-A0A8M9Q5Q6-F1
#
_cell.length_a   1.000
_cell.length_b   1.000
_cell.length_c   1.000
_cell.angle_alpha   90.00
_cell.angle_beta   90.00
_cell.angle_gamma   90.00
#
_symmetry.space_group_name_H-M   'P 1'
#
loop_
_entity.id
_entity.type
_entity.pdbx_description
1 polymer ?
#
loop_
_entity_poly.entity_id
_entity_poly.type
_entity_poly.pdbx_seq_one_letter_code
_entity_poly.pdbx_strand_id
1 'polypeptide(L)'
;MMMVTMMMIILLIIESVLVSAYALNSTVVCKQRDNPSLLIVRAGESLHLPCKNDACFKGNLGFNNTYTWFRNLSRTMKLEQIGTEESQRVHYHKSSLYILNLTLNDTGKYITYWRDAEGSCSEFETDIVVHENFSRDLLYGKTENSEIICPICKNQPGSFIWYKDFTLIPNQSKSSLRIRNISKESQGIYTCVCTWDHHGIKYNTSGSRELVIKEKTVRIPPQFRLPINNSIVNTNIGAEMLLNCSVLFGTVVCDFCSVHWEKNGIKVNKMKGYEEKYSKNGGFAHSLLNITAVSELDLQSKFHCAAMDEYGVIYVLVTLKREPSVLTVVLVFIFIFTVLLLFAGTVRWFALDLVLLARKLFIKLYRTEDGKLYDAYVIYQRSGLDGETGHAVSEFVNGALLPVLESSCGYKLFIHGRDDLPGEDSANLIQTKIQLSRRLLIILSAEGVGGSAEAYDLQAGLHQALVQGETPVIIIQLGLMQDYSHLPLGLQHLLRKRSALLWRDGEASLNSRFWKRVRYRMPAASATIRGSRASNTAAFHWQSLSV
;
A
#
# COMPACT_ATOMS: atom_id res chain seq x y z
N MET A 1 -55.39 -14.73 83.81
CA MET A 1 -54.71 -14.99 82.51
C MET A 1 -53.81 -13.84 82.07
N MET A 2 -54.26 -12.57 82.10
CA MET A 2 -53.44 -11.40 81.70
C MET A 2 -52.14 -11.19 82.50
N MET A 3 -52.12 -11.53 83.79
CA MET A 3 -50.93 -11.31 84.63
C MET A 3 -49.77 -12.26 84.26
N VAL A 4 -50.09 -13.48 83.83
CA VAL A 4 -49.09 -14.49 83.42
C VAL A 4 -48.45 -14.12 82.07
N THR A 5 -49.23 -13.55 81.15
CA THR A 5 -48.71 -13.07 79.85
C THR A 5 -47.79 -11.86 80.01
N MET A 6 -48.08 -10.93 80.93
CA MET A 6 -47.17 -9.81 81.23
C MET A 6 -45.84 -10.28 81.81
N MET A 7 -45.86 -11.28 82.71
CA MET A 7 -44.62 -11.80 83.32
C MET A 7 -43.72 -12.53 82.31
N MET A 8 -44.31 -13.27 81.37
CA MET A 8 -43.59 -13.91 80.25
C MET A 8 -42.94 -12.89 79.31
N ILE A 9 -43.63 -11.79 78.99
CA ILE A 9 -43.04 -10.71 78.17
C ILE A 9 -41.88 -10.06 78.91
N ILE A 10 -41.99 -9.81 80.22
CA ILE A 10 -40.92 -9.26 81.05
C ILE A 10 -39.72 -10.23 81.16
N LEU A 11 -39.93 -11.54 81.21
CA LEU A 11 -38.82 -12.50 81.15
C LEU A 11 -38.12 -12.48 79.79
N LEU A 12 -38.87 -12.43 78.68
CA LEU A 12 -38.31 -12.36 77.34
C LEU A 12 -37.54 -11.05 77.10
N ILE A 13 -38.02 -9.91 77.59
CA ILE A 13 -37.25 -8.66 77.45
C ILE A 13 -35.99 -8.68 78.34
N ILE A 14 -36.00 -9.33 79.51
CA ILE A 14 -34.81 -9.44 80.37
C ILE A 14 -33.81 -10.36 79.71
N GLU A 15 -34.22 -11.49 79.14
CA GLU A 15 -33.32 -12.37 78.37
C GLU A 15 -32.76 -11.67 77.14
N SER A 16 -33.57 -10.91 76.39
CA SER A 16 -33.08 -10.16 75.23
C SER A 16 -32.08 -9.05 75.63
N VAL A 17 -32.33 -8.36 76.75
CA VAL A 17 -31.42 -7.34 77.30
C VAL A 17 -30.16 -7.98 77.87
N LEU A 18 -30.25 -9.12 78.58
CA LEU A 18 -29.09 -9.87 79.05
C LEU A 18 -28.25 -10.38 77.88
N VAL A 19 -28.85 -10.98 76.85
CA VAL A 19 -28.15 -11.44 75.64
C VAL A 19 -27.48 -10.25 74.92
N SER A 20 -28.13 -9.08 74.87
CA SER A 20 -27.52 -7.87 74.33
C SER A 20 -26.39 -7.30 75.22
N ALA A 21 -26.51 -7.41 76.55
CA ALA A 21 -25.52 -6.94 77.51
C ALA A 21 -24.30 -7.89 77.59
N TYR A 22 -24.49 -9.19 77.38
CA TYR A 22 -23.39 -10.16 77.22
C TYR A 22 -22.72 -10.04 75.85
N ALA A 23 -23.44 -9.62 74.80
CA ALA A 23 -22.84 -9.28 73.51
C ALA A 23 -22.00 -7.98 73.54
N LEU A 24 -22.20 -7.12 74.55
CA LEU A 24 -21.45 -5.88 74.73
C LEU A 24 -20.15 -6.02 75.55
N ASN A 25 -19.78 -7.24 75.96
CA ASN A 25 -18.51 -7.49 76.67
C ASN A 25 -17.50 -8.20 75.75
N SER A 26 -16.50 -7.41 75.30
CA SER A 26 -15.28 -7.80 74.57
C SER A 26 -15.33 -7.94 73.04
N THR A 27 -15.57 -6.84 72.33
CA THR A 27 -14.83 -6.56 71.08
C THR A 27 -14.49 -5.08 71.05
N VAL A 28 -13.26 -4.71 71.42
CA VAL A 28 -12.76 -3.35 71.20
C VAL A 28 -12.56 -3.19 69.70
N VAL A 29 -13.59 -2.68 68.99
CA VAL A 29 -13.49 -2.43 67.56
C VAL A 29 -12.74 -1.12 67.36
N CYS A 30 -11.46 -1.22 67.00
CA CYS A 30 -10.66 -0.06 66.64
C CYS A 30 -11.07 0.45 65.26
N LYS A 31 -11.17 1.78 65.10
CA LYS A 31 -11.70 2.41 63.87
C LYS A 31 -10.84 2.15 62.64
N GLN A 32 -9.53 1.98 62.85
CA GLN A 32 -8.57 1.77 61.78
C GLN A 32 -8.09 0.32 61.78
N ARG A 33 -8.49 -0.41 60.74
CA ARG A 33 -8.01 -1.77 60.42
C ARG A 33 -7.08 -1.70 59.22
N ASP A 34 -5.90 -2.26 59.38
CA ASP A 34 -4.98 -2.45 58.27
C ASP A 34 -5.20 -3.81 57.60
N ASN A 35 -4.78 -3.96 56.34
CA ASN A 35 -4.88 -5.22 55.62
C ASN A 35 -4.10 -6.33 56.37
N PRO A 36 -4.70 -7.51 56.57
CA PRO A 36 -4.04 -8.62 57.25
C PRO A 36 -2.76 -8.99 56.51
N SER A 37 -1.70 -9.27 57.27
CA SER A 37 -0.42 -9.71 56.72
C SER A 37 -0.22 -11.20 56.95
N LEU A 38 0.26 -11.92 55.93
CA LEU A 38 0.61 -13.33 56.06
C LEU A 38 2.09 -13.46 56.40
N LEU A 39 2.39 -14.19 57.47
CA LEU A 39 3.74 -14.54 57.88
C LEU A 39 3.88 -16.06 57.93
N ILE A 40 4.87 -16.58 57.20
CA ILE A 40 5.15 -18.01 57.10
C ILE A 40 6.47 -18.28 57.82
N VAL A 41 6.43 -19.15 58.83
CA VAL A 41 7.55 -19.41 59.74
C VAL A 41 7.72 -20.90 60.00
N ARG A 42 8.92 -21.32 60.37
CA ARG A 42 9.25 -22.73 60.57
C ARG A 42 9.07 -23.16 62.02
N ALA A 43 8.55 -24.37 62.25
CA ALA A 43 8.51 -24.98 63.57
C ALA A 43 9.94 -25.20 64.12
N GLY A 44 10.12 -24.99 65.42
CA GLY A 44 11.41 -25.05 66.11
C GLY A 44 12.24 -23.76 66.05
N GLU A 45 11.94 -22.85 65.12
CA GLU A 45 12.48 -21.48 65.14
C GLU A 45 11.72 -20.60 66.13
N SER A 46 12.11 -19.35 66.28
CA SER A 46 11.33 -18.38 67.06
C SER A 46 11.00 -17.17 66.21
N LEU A 47 9.99 -16.41 66.63
CA LEU A 47 9.54 -15.22 65.94
C LEU A 47 9.55 -14.01 66.87
N HIS A 48 10.19 -12.94 66.41
CA HIS A 48 9.93 -11.59 66.88
C HIS A 48 9.06 -10.88 65.84
N LEU A 49 7.84 -10.53 66.24
CA LEU A 49 6.87 -9.82 65.41
C LEU A 49 6.69 -8.39 65.93
N PRO A 50 7.33 -7.39 65.30
CA PRO A 50 7.07 -6.00 65.63
C PRO A 50 5.69 -5.57 65.11
N CYS A 51 5.14 -4.52 65.71
CA CYS A 51 3.97 -3.86 65.16
C CYS A 51 4.21 -3.37 63.71
N LYS A 52 3.20 -3.52 62.85
CA LYS A 52 3.35 -3.33 61.39
C LYS A 52 3.66 -1.89 60.97
N ASN A 53 3.00 -0.91 61.59
CA ASN A 53 3.18 0.50 61.27
C ASN A 53 4.42 1.05 61.98
N ASP A 54 5.26 1.80 61.27
CA ASP A 54 6.45 2.47 61.80
C ASP A 54 6.12 3.35 63.03
N ALA A 55 4.96 4.04 63.03
CA ALA A 55 4.49 4.83 64.17
C ALA A 55 4.21 3.97 65.41
N CYS A 56 3.62 2.79 65.20
CA CYS A 56 3.34 1.82 66.25
C CYS A 56 4.62 1.12 66.74
N PHE A 57 5.53 0.78 65.83
CA PHE A 57 6.77 0.07 66.16
C PHE A 57 7.76 0.97 66.90
N LYS A 58 8.10 2.13 66.33
CA LYS A 58 9.08 3.06 66.92
C LYS A 58 8.55 3.68 68.20
N GLY A 59 7.23 3.92 68.26
CA GLY A 59 6.61 4.78 69.24
C GLY A 59 7.10 6.22 69.10
N ASN A 60 6.24 7.21 69.26
CA ASN A 60 6.75 8.56 69.46
C ASN A 60 7.45 8.57 70.83
N LEU A 61 8.78 8.63 70.82
CA LEU A 61 9.63 8.83 72.00
C LEU A 61 9.05 10.00 72.81
N GLY A 62 8.37 9.69 73.92
CA GLY A 62 7.76 10.68 74.82
C GLY A 62 6.26 10.53 75.10
N PHE A 63 5.55 9.61 74.44
CA PHE A 63 4.10 9.45 74.61
C PHE A 63 3.70 8.07 75.17
N ASN A 64 2.73 8.05 76.09
CA ASN A 64 2.22 6.84 76.75
C ASN A 64 1.33 5.99 75.82
N ASN A 65 1.92 5.39 74.80
CA ASN A 65 1.23 4.45 73.93
C ASN A 65 0.91 3.15 74.71
N THR A 66 -0.28 2.59 74.50
CA THR A 66 -0.66 1.29 75.08
C THR A 66 -0.78 0.24 73.99
N TYR A 67 -0.32 -0.97 74.32
CA TYR A 67 -0.30 -2.12 73.42
C TYR A 67 -0.98 -3.29 74.11
N THR A 68 -1.88 -3.96 73.40
CA THR A 68 -2.47 -5.22 73.84
C THR A 68 -2.49 -6.19 72.68
N TRP A 69 -1.95 -7.39 72.91
CA TRP A 69 -1.87 -8.44 71.91
C TRP A 69 -2.86 -9.55 72.20
N PHE A 70 -3.47 -10.05 71.13
CA PHE A 70 -4.40 -11.16 71.15
C PHE A 70 -3.95 -12.21 70.13
N ARG A 71 -4.33 -13.45 70.37
CA ARG A 71 -4.24 -14.53 69.39
C ARG A 71 -5.58 -15.22 69.25
N ASN A 72 -5.86 -15.66 68.04
CA ASN A 72 -6.94 -16.57 67.72
C ASN A 72 -6.32 -17.76 66.98
N LEU A 73 -6.00 -18.80 67.75
CA LEU A 73 -5.31 -19.99 67.23
C LEU A 73 -6.27 -20.83 66.41
N SER A 74 -5.81 -21.36 65.28
CA SER A 74 -6.64 -22.16 64.36
C SER A 74 -7.27 -23.39 65.04
N ARG A 75 -6.60 -23.91 66.08
CA ARG A 75 -7.05 -25.07 66.87
C ARG A 75 -8.20 -24.75 67.83
N THR A 76 -8.16 -23.61 68.50
CA THR A 76 -9.16 -23.25 69.52
C THR A 76 -10.27 -22.36 68.97
N MET A 77 -9.98 -21.61 67.89
CA MET A 77 -10.85 -20.59 67.31
C MET A 77 -11.38 -19.59 68.34
N LYS A 78 -10.63 -19.41 69.43
CA LYS A 78 -10.97 -18.54 70.55
C LYS A 78 -9.96 -17.41 70.65
N LEU A 79 -10.47 -16.19 70.83
CA LEU A 79 -9.64 -15.02 71.08
C LEU A 79 -9.09 -15.09 72.52
N GLU A 80 -7.77 -15.08 72.64
CA GLU A 80 -7.03 -15.11 73.90
C GLU A 80 -6.12 -13.89 73.97
N GLN A 81 -6.11 -13.19 75.11
CA GLN A 81 -5.13 -12.14 75.36
C GLN A 81 -3.77 -12.75 75.70
N ILE A 82 -2.71 -12.24 75.08
CA ILE A 82 -1.34 -12.65 75.35
C ILE A 82 -0.82 -11.83 76.54
N GLY A 83 -0.09 -12.46 77.46
CA GLY A 83 0.49 -11.79 78.63
C GLY A 83 1.79 -11.03 78.33
N THR A 84 2.23 -10.21 79.29
CA THR A 84 3.49 -9.47 79.24
C THR A 84 4.62 -10.15 80.03
N GLU A 85 4.37 -11.34 80.59
CA GLU A 85 5.35 -12.04 81.42
C GLU A 85 6.44 -12.65 80.54
N GLU A 86 7.64 -12.08 80.58
CA GLU A 86 8.79 -12.47 79.74
C GLU A 86 9.37 -13.86 80.05
N SER A 87 8.93 -14.50 81.15
CA SER A 87 9.26 -15.90 81.44
C SER A 87 8.44 -16.89 80.62
N GLN A 88 7.33 -16.44 80.03
CA GLN A 88 6.46 -17.26 79.19
C GLN A 88 7.06 -17.44 77.80
N ARG A 89 6.73 -18.56 77.15
CA ARG A 89 7.16 -18.83 75.76
C ARG A 89 6.56 -17.84 74.74
N VAL A 90 5.33 -17.38 75.02
CA VAL A 90 4.59 -16.45 74.17
C VAL A 90 4.18 -15.25 75.02
N HIS A 91 4.80 -14.12 74.75
CA HIS A 91 4.58 -12.88 75.47
C HIS A 91 4.83 -11.70 74.56
N TYR A 92 4.35 -10.53 74.96
CA TYR A 92 4.68 -9.29 74.27
C TYR A 92 5.38 -8.32 75.21
N HIS A 93 6.29 -7.53 74.65
CA HIS A 93 6.92 -6.40 75.32
C HIS A 93 6.73 -5.16 74.46
N LYS A 94 5.99 -4.17 74.97
CA LYS A 94 5.63 -2.94 74.23
C LYS A 94 5.01 -3.26 72.87
N SER A 95 5.64 -2.81 71.78
CA SER A 95 5.16 -2.94 70.40
C SER A 95 5.53 -4.25 69.73
N SER A 96 6.19 -5.18 70.42
CA SER A 96 6.68 -6.44 69.84
C SER A 96 6.12 -7.67 70.54
N LEU A 97 5.71 -8.65 69.74
CA LEU A 97 5.34 -9.99 70.18
C LEU A 97 6.52 -10.95 70.00
N TYR A 98 6.74 -11.80 71.00
CA TYR A 98 7.73 -12.86 71.00
C TYR A 98 7.03 -14.22 71.06
N ILE A 99 7.39 -15.09 70.13
CA ILE A 99 6.96 -16.49 70.12
C ILE A 99 8.22 -17.34 70.07
N LEU A 100 8.62 -17.85 71.23
CA LEU A 100 9.82 -18.66 71.38
C LEU A 100 9.49 -20.12 71.04
N ASN A 101 10.39 -20.81 70.34
CA ASN A 101 10.25 -22.21 69.92
C ASN A 101 8.85 -22.52 69.35
N LEU A 102 8.59 -22.00 68.15
CA LEU A 102 7.35 -22.15 67.41
C LEU A 102 6.95 -23.62 67.24
N THR A 103 5.67 -23.88 67.46
CA THR A 103 5.04 -25.18 67.23
C THR A 103 3.91 -25.03 66.22
N LEU A 104 3.47 -26.13 65.59
CA LEU A 104 2.32 -26.10 64.68
C LEU A 104 1.05 -25.51 65.35
N ASN A 105 0.93 -25.66 66.67
CA ASN A 105 -0.17 -25.14 67.47
C ASN A 105 -0.19 -23.61 67.59
N ASP A 106 0.90 -22.93 67.24
CA ASP A 106 0.97 -21.46 67.20
C ASP A 106 0.41 -20.90 65.88
N THR A 107 -0.08 -21.74 64.95
CA THR A 107 -0.73 -21.29 63.71
C THR A 107 -2.08 -20.61 63.99
N GLY A 108 -2.24 -19.38 63.52
CA GLY A 108 -3.49 -18.63 63.69
C GLY A 108 -3.31 -17.13 63.48
N LYS A 109 -4.31 -16.38 63.92
CA LYS A 109 -4.36 -14.92 63.76
C LYS A 109 -3.80 -14.25 65.00
N TYR A 110 -2.89 -13.29 64.81
CA TYR A 110 -2.33 -12.48 65.88
C TYR A 110 -2.74 -11.04 65.65
N ILE A 111 -3.34 -10.43 66.66
CA ILE A 111 -3.96 -9.11 66.58
C ILE A 111 -3.27 -8.22 67.60
N THR A 112 -2.80 -7.07 67.17
CA THR A 112 -2.30 -6.03 68.08
C THR A 112 -3.21 -4.81 68.02
N TYR A 113 -3.66 -4.39 69.19
CA TYR A 113 -4.31 -3.12 69.38
C TYR A 113 -3.28 -2.13 69.91
N TRP A 114 -3.12 -1.06 69.17
CA TRP A 114 -2.30 0.08 69.54
C TRP A 114 -3.20 1.27 69.79
N ARG A 115 -3.10 1.87 70.97
CA ARG A 115 -3.65 3.20 71.24
C ARG A 115 -2.53 4.20 71.35
N ASP A 116 -2.63 5.25 70.56
CA ASP A 116 -1.75 6.40 70.69
C ASP A 116 -2.12 7.26 71.91
N ALA A 117 -1.35 8.31 72.15
CA ALA A 117 -1.60 9.24 73.26
C ALA A 117 -2.86 10.10 73.08
N GLU A 118 -3.41 10.19 71.86
CA GLU A 118 -4.66 10.90 71.57
C GLU A 118 -5.89 10.01 71.84
N GLY A 119 -5.66 8.73 72.18
CA GLY A 119 -6.71 7.74 72.42
C GLY A 119 -7.24 7.08 71.15
N SER A 120 -6.66 7.39 69.98
CA SER A 120 -7.01 6.72 68.73
C SER A 120 -6.51 5.29 68.77
N CYS A 121 -7.39 4.35 68.45
CA CYS A 121 -7.05 2.93 68.40
C CYS A 121 -6.91 2.45 66.96
N SER A 122 -5.82 1.74 66.69
CA SER A 122 -5.59 0.96 65.46
C SER A 122 -5.48 -0.52 65.77
N GLU A 123 -6.02 -1.36 64.89
CA GLU A 123 -5.94 -2.82 64.92
C GLU A 123 -5.05 -3.29 63.76
N PHE A 124 -4.05 -4.10 64.06
CA PHE A 124 -3.21 -4.75 63.06
C PHE A 124 -3.32 -6.27 63.20
N GLU A 125 -3.64 -6.93 62.10
CA GLU A 125 -3.80 -8.38 62.03
C GLU A 125 -2.66 -9.03 61.23
N THR A 126 -2.11 -10.11 61.79
CA THR A 126 -1.08 -10.93 61.16
C THR A 126 -1.49 -12.41 61.26
N ASP A 127 -1.70 -13.04 60.10
CA ASP A 127 -1.91 -14.48 59.98
C ASP A 127 -0.54 -15.18 60.02
N ILE A 128 -0.31 -16.00 61.04
CA ILE A 128 0.92 -16.77 61.19
C ILE A 128 0.65 -18.22 60.81
N VAL A 129 1.39 -18.73 59.83
CA VAL A 129 1.37 -20.13 59.41
C VAL A 129 2.69 -20.78 59.78
N VAL A 130 2.64 -21.71 60.74
CA VAL A 130 3.81 -22.48 61.17
C VAL A 130 3.88 -23.78 60.38
N HIS A 131 5.04 -24.08 59.81
CA HIS A 131 5.25 -25.30 59.03
C HIS A 131 6.48 -26.10 59.50
N GLU A 132 6.44 -27.42 59.38
CA GLU A 132 7.60 -28.29 59.70
C GLU A 132 8.43 -28.60 58.44
N ASN A 133 7.75 -28.98 57.37
CA ASN A 133 8.37 -29.37 56.11
C ASN A 133 8.42 -28.20 55.14
N PHE A 134 9.52 -28.10 54.39
CA PHE A 134 9.66 -27.11 53.33
C PHE A 134 8.67 -27.41 52.18
N SER A 135 7.95 -26.40 51.73
CA SER A 135 7.11 -26.44 50.53
C SER A 135 7.31 -25.17 49.70
N ARG A 136 7.24 -25.27 48.38
CA ARG A 136 7.30 -24.11 47.48
C ARG A 136 6.09 -23.19 47.62
N ASP A 137 4.97 -23.70 48.10
CA ASP A 137 3.76 -22.92 48.35
C ASP A 137 3.91 -21.99 49.56
N LEU A 138 4.97 -22.20 50.36
CA LEU A 138 5.25 -21.47 51.60
C LEU A 138 6.29 -20.35 51.42
N LEU A 139 6.63 -20.00 50.17
CA LEU A 139 7.59 -18.94 49.87
C LEU A 139 6.95 -17.55 49.97
N TYR A 140 7.74 -16.55 50.36
CA TYR A 140 7.34 -15.12 50.37
C TYR A 140 7.30 -14.51 48.95
N GLY A 141 6.76 -15.25 47.99
CA GLY A 141 6.64 -14.88 46.59
C GLY A 141 7.91 -15.02 45.76
N LYS A 142 7.78 -14.61 44.50
CA LYS A 142 8.85 -14.59 43.49
C LYS A 142 9.43 -13.18 43.38
N THR A 143 10.73 -13.08 43.10
CA THR A 143 11.42 -11.81 42.81
C THR A 143 12.19 -11.92 41.51
N GLU A 144 12.27 -10.82 40.77
CA GLU A 144 13.09 -10.68 39.55
C GLU A 144 14.27 -9.71 39.78
N ASN A 145 14.33 -9.09 40.96
CA ASN A 145 15.32 -8.09 41.32
C ASN A 145 16.69 -8.71 41.61
N SER A 146 17.75 -8.00 41.25
CA SER A 146 19.15 -8.34 41.58
C SER A 146 19.46 -8.28 43.07
N GLU A 147 18.66 -7.54 43.83
CA GLU A 147 18.74 -7.43 45.27
C GLU A 147 17.55 -8.15 45.91
N ILE A 148 17.83 -9.27 46.59
CA ILE A 148 16.86 -10.07 47.31
C ILE A 148 16.79 -9.55 48.74
N ILE A 149 15.67 -8.94 49.11
CA ILE A 149 15.42 -8.47 50.47
C ILE A 149 14.88 -9.64 51.31
N CYS A 150 15.46 -9.85 52.50
CA CYS A 150 14.97 -10.85 53.44
C CYS A 150 13.51 -10.51 53.85
N PRO A 151 12.55 -11.44 53.67
CA PRO A 151 11.14 -11.15 53.97
C PRO A 151 10.85 -10.97 55.46
N ILE A 152 11.69 -11.55 56.33
CA ILE A 152 11.58 -11.56 57.79
C ILE A 152 12.62 -10.62 58.44
N CYS A 153 12.47 -10.36 59.74
CA CYS A 153 13.38 -9.49 60.51
C CYS A 153 13.56 -8.07 59.95
N LYS A 154 12.54 -7.52 59.30
CA LYS A 154 12.59 -6.11 58.86
C LYS A 154 12.81 -5.21 60.08
N ASN A 155 13.77 -4.29 59.98
CA ASN A 155 14.13 -3.31 61.01
C ASN A 155 14.69 -3.89 62.33
N GLN A 156 15.16 -5.14 62.33
CA GLN A 156 15.83 -5.70 63.50
C GLN A 156 17.36 -5.63 63.38
N PRO A 157 18.08 -5.25 64.46
CA PRO A 157 19.51 -5.46 64.55
C PRO A 157 19.76 -6.95 64.79
N GLY A 158 20.03 -7.68 63.72
CA GLY A 158 20.37 -9.11 63.74
C GLY A 158 21.46 -9.43 62.72
N SER A 159 22.08 -10.59 62.88
CA SER A 159 23.00 -11.14 61.89
C SER A 159 22.25 -11.98 60.88
N PHE A 160 22.53 -11.81 59.59
CA PHE A 160 21.89 -12.58 58.53
C PHE A 160 22.85 -13.63 57.97
N ILE A 161 22.32 -14.79 57.60
CA ILE A 161 23.00 -15.83 56.84
C ILE A 161 22.12 -16.18 55.64
N TRP A 162 22.70 -16.34 54.46
CA TRP A 162 21.96 -16.64 53.25
C TRP A 162 22.28 -18.02 52.68
N TYR A 163 21.27 -18.70 52.15
CA TYR A 163 21.38 -19.97 51.46
C TYR A 163 20.74 -19.85 50.07
N LYS A 164 21.33 -20.51 49.07
CA LYS A 164 20.72 -20.75 47.75
C LYS A 164 20.47 -22.26 47.62
N ASP A 165 19.24 -22.66 47.40
CA ASP A 165 18.84 -24.07 47.23
C ASP A 165 19.46 -24.98 48.31
N PHE A 166 19.29 -24.56 49.57
CA PHE A 166 19.84 -25.22 50.77
C PHE A 166 21.37 -25.22 50.90
N THR A 167 22.10 -24.54 50.01
CA THR A 167 23.56 -24.38 50.05
C THR A 167 23.94 -23.01 50.61
N LEU A 168 24.84 -22.97 51.59
CA LEU A 168 25.31 -21.73 52.23
C LEU A 168 25.98 -20.79 51.22
N ILE A 169 25.60 -19.51 51.23
CA ILE A 169 26.27 -18.44 50.51
C ILE A 169 27.23 -17.75 51.48
N PRO A 170 28.56 -17.96 51.36
CA PRO A 170 29.52 -17.42 52.31
C PRO A 170 29.60 -15.89 52.25
N ASN A 171 29.99 -15.27 53.38
CA ASN A 171 30.30 -13.84 53.50
C ASN A 171 29.13 -12.88 53.21
N GLN A 172 27.89 -13.30 53.44
CA GLN A 172 26.70 -12.45 53.30
C GLN A 172 26.02 -12.24 54.64
N SER A 173 26.22 -11.07 55.25
CA SER A 173 25.72 -10.73 56.60
C SER A 173 24.63 -9.66 56.64
N LYS A 174 24.26 -9.12 55.47
CA LYS A 174 23.27 -8.04 55.34
C LYS A 174 21.84 -8.60 55.24
N SER A 175 20.87 -7.78 55.61
CA SER A 175 19.44 -8.06 55.44
C SER A 175 18.99 -8.15 53.98
N SER A 176 19.83 -7.73 53.03
CA SER A 176 19.66 -7.90 51.60
C SER A 176 20.85 -8.62 50.96
N LEU A 177 20.56 -9.51 50.01
CA LEU A 177 21.54 -10.22 49.22
C LEU A 177 21.58 -9.63 47.81
N ARG A 178 22.74 -9.11 47.39
CA ARG A 178 22.95 -8.58 46.03
C ARG A 178 23.66 -9.58 45.16
N ILE A 179 23.00 -10.04 44.11
CA ILE A 179 23.57 -10.97 43.13
C ILE A 179 24.17 -10.16 41.99
N ARG A 180 25.49 -10.28 41.80
CA ARG A 180 26.19 -9.68 40.66
C ARG A 180 26.01 -10.60 39.44
N ASN A 181 25.69 -10.02 38.28
CA ASN A 181 25.47 -10.72 37.02
C ASN A 181 24.43 -11.85 37.10
N ILE A 182 23.15 -11.48 37.14
CA ILE A 182 22.03 -12.43 37.06
C ILE A 182 22.12 -13.24 35.77
N SER A 183 22.21 -14.57 35.89
CA SER A 183 22.21 -15.55 34.80
C SER A 183 21.22 -16.69 35.11
N LYS A 184 20.85 -17.55 34.15
CA LYS A 184 19.94 -18.69 34.43
C LYS A 184 20.37 -19.55 35.64
N GLU A 185 21.66 -19.65 35.93
CA GLU A 185 22.20 -20.37 37.10
C GLU A 185 21.90 -19.67 38.44
N SER A 186 21.67 -18.36 38.41
CA SER A 186 21.25 -17.57 39.57
C SER A 186 19.81 -17.89 39.97
N GLN A 187 18.99 -18.48 39.09
CA GLN A 187 17.63 -18.92 39.45
C GLN A 187 17.68 -19.96 40.58
N GLY A 188 16.74 -19.87 41.52
CA GLY A 188 16.68 -20.75 42.67
C GLY A 188 15.97 -20.13 43.87
N ILE A 189 15.96 -20.87 44.97
CA ILE A 189 15.32 -20.49 46.21
C ILE A 189 16.36 -19.92 47.16
N TYR A 190 16.19 -18.65 47.52
CA TYR A 190 17.06 -17.93 48.43
C TYR A 190 16.41 -17.85 49.80
N THR A 191 17.10 -18.38 50.81
CA THR A 191 16.64 -18.39 52.21
C THR A 191 17.56 -17.53 53.05
N CYS A 192 17.02 -16.52 53.71
CA CYS A 192 17.73 -15.80 54.76
C CYS A 192 17.40 -16.40 56.12
N VAL A 193 18.39 -16.52 56.98
CA VAL A 193 18.25 -16.84 58.40
C VAL A 193 18.73 -15.64 59.18
N CYS A 194 17.84 -15.05 59.95
CA CYS A 194 18.11 -13.91 60.82
C CYS A 194 18.26 -14.41 62.25
N THR A 195 19.39 -14.10 62.88
CA THR A 195 19.63 -14.37 64.30
C THR A 195 19.44 -13.09 65.10
N TRP A 196 18.60 -13.15 66.12
CA TRP A 196 18.29 -12.06 67.05
C TRP A 196 18.42 -12.55 68.50
N ASP A 197 18.68 -11.63 69.42
CA ASP A 197 18.87 -11.94 70.83
C ASP A 197 17.62 -11.57 71.63
N HIS A 198 17.26 -12.42 72.59
CA HIS A 198 16.26 -12.11 73.61
C HIS A 198 16.66 -12.74 74.94
N HIS A 199 16.92 -11.90 75.94
CA HIS A 199 17.46 -12.27 77.26
C HIS A 199 18.78 -13.06 77.20
N GLY A 200 19.68 -12.70 76.28
CA GLY A 200 20.99 -13.36 76.13
C GLY A 200 20.92 -14.73 75.43
N ILE A 201 19.73 -15.15 75.02
CA ILE A 201 19.52 -16.35 74.20
C ILE A 201 19.35 -15.91 72.75
N LYS A 202 20.13 -16.52 71.86
CA LYS A 202 20.03 -16.28 70.42
C LYS A 202 18.97 -17.17 69.80
N TYR A 203 18.07 -16.55 69.07
CA TYR A 203 17.01 -17.20 68.32
C TYR A 203 17.18 -16.97 66.84
N ASN A 204 16.69 -17.91 66.03
CA ASN A 204 16.71 -17.82 64.59
C ASN A 204 15.29 -17.73 64.04
N THR A 205 15.12 -16.95 62.99
CA THR A 205 13.94 -16.94 62.12
C THR A 205 14.43 -17.05 60.69
N SER A 206 13.78 -17.86 59.85
CA SER A 206 14.11 -18.02 58.44
C SER A 206 12.95 -17.63 57.52
N GLY A 207 13.30 -17.22 56.29
CA GLY A 207 12.32 -16.87 55.27
C GLY A 207 12.90 -17.01 53.87
N SER A 208 12.11 -17.56 52.96
CA SER A 208 12.56 -17.94 51.63
C SER A 208 11.81 -17.20 50.52
N ARG A 209 12.52 -16.83 49.45
CA ARG A 209 11.99 -16.25 48.21
C ARG A 209 12.56 -16.98 47.01
N GLU A 210 11.79 -17.09 45.93
CA GLU A 210 12.28 -17.64 44.66
C GLU A 210 12.75 -16.51 43.74
N LEU A 211 14.01 -16.54 43.31
CA LEU A 211 14.50 -15.67 42.24
C LEU A 211 14.14 -16.33 40.91
N VAL A 212 13.35 -15.65 40.09
CA VAL A 212 12.98 -16.11 38.75
C VAL A 212 13.53 -15.15 37.72
N ILE A 213 14.18 -15.67 36.68
CA ILE A 213 14.78 -14.86 35.63
C ILE A 213 13.92 -15.01 34.39
N LYS A 214 13.17 -13.96 34.08
CA LYS A 214 12.53 -13.86 32.77
C LYS A 214 13.60 -13.58 31.74
N GLU A 215 13.61 -14.35 30.65
CA GLU A 215 14.43 -14.01 29.50
C GLU A 215 14.09 -12.58 29.08
N LYS A 216 15.11 -11.74 28.85
CA LYS A 216 14.90 -10.35 28.40
C LYS A 216 14.17 -10.40 27.06
N THR A 217 12.88 -10.13 27.10
CA THR A 217 12.02 -10.11 25.93
C THR A 217 12.31 -8.85 25.12
N VAL A 218 12.95 -8.99 23.96
CA VAL A 218 13.05 -7.88 23.00
C VAL A 218 11.66 -7.68 22.42
N ARG A 219 10.97 -6.65 22.90
CA ARG A 219 9.68 -6.23 22.35
C ARG A 219 9.94 -5.54 21.01
N ILE A 220 9.22 -5.97 19.98
CA ILE A 220 9.31 -5.39 18.64
C ILE A 220 8.05 -4.56 18.42
N PRO A 221 8.14 -3.34 17.88
CA PRO A 221 6.96 -2.55 17.51
C PRO A 221 6.01 -3.35 16.59
N PRO A 222 4.69 -3.07 16.60
CA PRO A 222 3.71 -3.81 15.81
C PRO A 222 4.06 -3.79 14.31
N GLN A 223 4.25 -4.97 13.71
CA GLN A 223 4.57 -5.11 12.29
C GLN A 223 3.35 -5.59 11.50
N PHE A 224 2.79 -4.71 10.68
CA PHE A 224 1.69 -5.06 9.78
C PHE A 224 2.18 -5.97 8.65
N ARG A 225 1.57 -7.15 8.50
CA ARG A 225 1.76 -8.05 7.36
C ARG A 225 0.76 -7.74 6.26
N LEU A 226 -0.49 -7.49 6.64
CA LEU A 226 -1.58 -7.05 5.80
C LEU A 226 -2.48 -6.13 6.64
N PRO A 227 -3.12 -5.11 6.08
CA PRO A 227 -2.92 -4.58 4.73
C PRO A 227 -1.58 -3.85 4.58
N ILE A 228 -1.18 -3.53 3.35
CA ILE A 228 -0.08 -2.60 3.08
C ILE A 228 -0.62 -1.17 3.21
N ASN A 229 0.16 -0.24 3.78
CA ASN A 229 -0.28 1.13 3.96
C ASN A 229 -0.60 1.81 2.62
N ASN A 230 -1.75 2.48 2.55
CA ASN A 230 -2.35 3.07 1.35
C ASN A 230 -2.73 2.06 0.27
N SER A 231 -3.04 0.82 0.64
CA SER A 231 -3.57 -0.17 -0.31
C SER A 231 -4.98 0.22 -0.78
N ILE A 232 -5.25 -0.12 -2.04
CA ILE A 232 -6.54 0.10 -2.70
C ILE A 232 -7.16 -1.28 -2.94
N VAL A 233 -8.40 -1.48 -2.51
CA VAL A 233 -9.16 -2.69 -2.82
C VAL A 233 -10.36 -2.35 -3.68
N ASN A 234 -10.48 -3.03 -4.81
CA ASN A 234 -11.57 -2.79 -5.74
C ASN A 234 -12.82 -3.60 -5.31
N THR A 235 -13.99 -2.98 -5.36
CA THR A 235 -15.27 -3.61 -5.00
C THR A 235 -16.44 -2.89 -5.68
N ASN A 236 -17.60 -3.54 -5.73
CA ASN A 236 -18.82 -2.96 -6.30
C ASN A 236 -19.80 -2.57 -5.19
N ILE A 237 -20.63 -1.54 -5.46
CA ILE A 237 -21.70 -1.18 -4.53
C ILE A 237 -22.65 -2.36 -4.38
N GLY A 238 -23.01 -2.69 -3.14
CA GLY A 238 -23.88 -3.81 -2.78
C GLY A 238 -23.18 -5.16 -2.65
N ALA A 239 -21.90 -5.29 -3.03
CA ALA A 239 -21.13 -6.51 -2.82
C ALA A 239 -20.74 -6.67 -1.34
N GLU A 240 -20.66 -7.92 -0.88
CA GLU A 240 -20.04 -8.27 0.41
C GLU A 240 -18.51 -8.18 0.27
N MET A 241 -17.84 -7.61 1.27
CA MET A 241 -16.42 -7.28 1.20
C MET A 241 -15.67 -7.60 2.50
N LEU A 242 -14.58 -8.37 2.39
CA LEU A 242 -13.75 -8.80 3.51
C LEU A 242 -12.38 -8.09 3.51
N LEU A 243 -12.11 -7.32 4.55
CA LEU A 243 -10.82 -6.66 4.80
C LEU A 243 -10.03 -7.40 5.88
N ASN A 244 -8.79 -7.79 5.57
CA ASN A 244 -7.93 -8.52 6.49
C ASN A 244 -6.84 -7.62 7.07
N CYS A 245 -6.76 -7.57 8.39
CA CYS A 245 -5.62 -7.02 9.10
C CYS A 245 -4.89 -8.08 9.90
N SER A 246 -3.58 -8.22 9.68
CA SER A 246 -2.71 -9.21 10.30
C SER A 246 -1.44 -8.52 10.78
N VAL A 247 -1.21 -8.55 12.10
CA VAL A 247 -0.13 -7.81 12.76
C VAL A 247 0.69 -8.75 13.63
N LEU A 248 2.01 -8.63 13.55
CA LEU A 248 2.96 -9.35 14.40
C LEU A 248 3.43 -8.43 15.53
N PHE A 249 3.22 -8.84 16.78
CA PHE A 249 3.70 -8.16 17.98
C PHE A 249 4.99 -8.77 18.56
N GLY A 250 5.58 -9.74 17.88
CA GLY A 250 6.75 -10.50 18.34
C GLY A 250 6.37 -11.87 18.93
N THR A 251 7.34 -12.64 19.40
CA THR A 251 7.13 -14.05 19.82
C THR A 251 6.53 -14.24 21.22
N VAL A 252 6.25 -13.15 21.94
CA VAL A 252 5.84 -13.18 23.35
C VAL A 252 4.34 -12.87 23.47
N VAL A 253 3.69 -13.52 24.43
CA VAL A 253 2.31 -13.20 24.84
C VAL A 253 2.27 -11.73 25.28
N CYS A 254 1.63 -10.88 24.48
CA CYS A 254 1.46 -9.47 24.77
C CYS A 254 0.03 -9.19 25.25
N ASP A 255 -0.19 -9.09 26.56
CA ASP A 255 -1.54 -8.98 27.15
C ASP A 255 -2.31 -7.73 26.67
N PHE A 256 -1.60 -6.62 26.42
CA PHE A 256 -2.17 -5.35 25.96
C PHE A 256 -2.28 -5.24 24.43
N CYS A 257 -1.77 -6.21 23.67
CA CYS A 257 -1.76 -6.13 22.22
C CYS A 257 -3.13 -6.46 21.62
N SER A 258 -3.68 -5.54 20.84
CA SER A 258 -4.96 -5.70 20.14
C SER A 258 -4.93 -5.07 18.74
N VAL A 259 -5.80 -5.56 17.86
CA VAL A 259 -5.93 -5.07 16.49
C VAL A 259 -7.40 -4.83 16.21
N HIS A 260 -7.75 -3.66 15.67
CA HIS A 260 -9.13 -3.31 15.35
C HIS A 260 -9.22 -2.44 14.10
N TRP A 261 -10.42 -2.36 13.51
CA TRP A 261 -10.73 -1.52 12.35
C TRP A 261 -11.46 -0.23 12.72
N GLU A 262 -11.12 0.84 12.01
CA GLU A 262 -11.78 2.14 12.13
C GLU A 262 -12.19 2.67 10.76
N LYS A 263 -13.43 3.14 10.65
CA LYS A 263 -13.95 3.84 9.48
C LYS A 263 -13.97 5.33 9.80
N ASN A 264 -13.17 6.14 9.09
CA ASN A 264 -13.03 7.59 9.32
C ASN A 264 -12.72 7.94 10.80
N GLY A 265 -11.92 7.12 11.49
CA GLY A 265 -11.51 7.32 12.88
C GLY A 265 -12.51 6.80 13.93
N ILE A 266 -13.58 6.12 13.52
CA ILE A 266 -14.57 5.54 14.43
C ILE A 266 -14.50 4.01 14.36
N LYS A 267 -14.38 3.34 15.52
CA LYS A 267 -14.37 1.88 15.60
C LYS A 267 -15.63 1.26 14.99
N VAL A 268 -15.45 0.25 14.16
CA VAL A 268 -16.54 -0.37 13.39
C VAL A 268 -17.49 -1.25 14.22
N ASN A 269 -17.08 -1.67 15.43
CA ASN A 269 -17.84 -2.60 16.31
C ASN A 269 -19.26 -2.16 16.69
N LYS A 270 -19.64 -0.91 16.43
CA LYS A 270 -20.99 -0.37 16.71
C LYS A 270 -21.75 0.04 15.44
N MET A 271 -21.17 -0.17 14.26
CA MET A 271 -21.79 0.24 13.00
C MET A 271 -22.56 -0.92 12.38
N LYS A 272 -23.83 -0.70 12.04
CA LYS A 272 -24.65 -1.71 11.36
C LYS A 272 -24.08 -2.00 9.98
N GLY A 273 -23.93 -3.29 9.65
CA GLY A 273 -23.39 -3.76 8.37
C GLY A 273 -21.89 -4.03 8.34
N TYR A 274 -21.20 -3.83 9.47
CA TYR A 274 -19.77 -4.10 9.66
C TYR A 274 -19.60 -5.13 10.78
N GLU A 275 -19.07 -6.30 10.46
CA GLU A 275 -18.80 -7.36 11.43
C GLU A 275 -17.30 -7.56 11.56
N GLU A 276 -16.76 -7.35 12.76
CA GLU A 276 -15.34 -7.55 13.04
C GLU A 276 -15.11 -8.86 13.79
N LYS A 277 -14.20 -9.71 13.29
CA LYS A 277 -13.75 -10.94 13.95
C LYS A 277 -12.29 -10.81 14.33
N TYR A 278 -12.04 -10.72 15.62
CA TYR A 278 -10.70 -10.70 16.20
C TYR A 278 -10.22 -12.11 16.56
N SER A 279 -8.96 -12.43 16.25
CA SER A 279 -8.30 -13.65 16.70
C SER A 279 -6.83 -13.38 16.99
N LYS A 280 -6.28 -14.09 17.97
CA LYS A 280 -4.86 -13.99 18.35
C LYS A 280 -4.27 -15.38 18.43
N ASN A 281 -3.16 -15.59 17.73
CA ASN A 281 -2.46 -16.86 17.72
C ASN A 281 -0.96 -16.63 17.91
N GLY A 282 -0.44 -17.01 19.07
CA GLY A 282 0.94 -16.72 19.47
C GLY A 282 1.25 -15.23 19.40
N GLY A 283 2.26 -14.89 18.60
CA GLY A 283 2.71 -13.51 18.37
C GLY A 283 1.87 -12.69 17.39
N PHE A 284 0.95 -13.33 16.69
CA PHE A 284 0.14 -12.69 15.66
C PHE A 284 -1.26 -12.37 16.19
N ALA A 285 -1.75 -11.21 15.78
CA ALA A 285 -3.14 -10.81 15.97
C ALA A 285 -3.76 -10.49 14.61
N HIS A 286 -4.98 -10.97 14.41
CA HIS A 286 -5.74 -10.81 13.19
C HIS A 286 -7.09 -10.16 13.49
N SER A 287 -7.49 -9.20 12.66
CA SER A 287 -8.83 -8.63 12.65
C SER A 287 -9.40 -8.68 11.23
N LEU A 288 -10.47 -9.47 11.06
CA LEU A 288 -11.21 -9.60 9.81
C LEU A 288 -12.46 -8.72 9.88
N LEU A 289 -12.55 -7.72 9.02
CA LEU A 289 -13.73 -6.87 8.88
C LEU A 289 -14.56 -7.32 7.68
N ASN A 290 -15.78 -7.77 7.94
CA ASN A 290 -16.79 -8.07 6.94
C ASN A 290 -17.75 -6.89 6.75
N ILE A 291 -17.81 -6.35 5.55
CA ILE A 291 -18.75 -5.31 5.13
C ILE A 291 -19.86 -6.01 4.34
N THR A 292 -21.03 -6.14 4.95
CA THR A 292 -22.17 -6.91 4.40
C THR A 292 -22.63 -6.43 3.02
N ALA A 293 -22.67 -5.12 2.80
CA ALA A 293 -23.00 -4.52 1.52
C ALA A 293 -22.29 -3.17 1.41
N VAL A 294 -21.33 -3.06 0.47
CA VAL A 294 -20.57 -1.82 0.28
C VAL A 294 -21.48 -0.69 -0.20
N SER A 295 -21.50 0.43 0.51
CA SER A 295 -22.24 1.64 0.16
C SER A 295 -21.40 2.64 -0.64
N GLU A 296 -22.03 3.63 -1.26
CA GLU A 296 -21.29 4.72 -1.93
C GLU A 296 -20.42 5.52 -0.95
N LEU A 297 -20.88 5.68 0.29
CA LEU A 297 -20.12 6.30 1.37
C LEU A 297 -18.86 5.50 1.73
N ASP A 298 -18.89 4.17 1.58
CA ASP A 298 -17.71 3.32 1.86
C ASP A 298 -16.59 3.54 0.85
N LEU A 299 -16.92 3.79 -0.43
CA LEU A 299 -15.93 4.10 -1.46
C LEU A 299 -15.22 5.44 -1.23
N GLN A 300 -15.84 6.35 -0.46
CA GLN A 300 -15.26 7.63 -0.09
C GLN A 300 -14.62 7.62 1.31
N SER A 301 -14.76 6.52 2.05
CA SER A 301 -14.29 6.40 3.42
C SER A 301 -12.85 5.88 3.50
N LYS A 302 -12.17 6.28 4.57
CA LYS A 302 -10.83 5.80 4.93
C LYS A 302 -10.95 4.72 5.99
N PHE A 303 -10.61 3.49 5.63
CA PHE A 303 -10.56 2.37 6.57
C PHE A 303 -9.14 2.24 7.12
N HIS A 304 -8.98 2.40 8.42
CA HIS A 304 -7.70 2.17 9.09
C HIS A 304 -7.74 0.84 9.84
N CYS A 305 -6.71 0.02 9.66
CA CYS A 305 -6.42 -0.99 10.66
C CYS A 305 -5.48 -0.38 11.70
N ALA A 306 -5.90 -0.44 12.96
CA ALA A 306 -5.16 0.03 14.12
C ALA A 306 -4.57 -1.15 14.89
N ALA A 307 -3.27 -1.09 15.17
CA ALA A 307 -2.58 -2.02 16.05
C ALA A 307 -2.15 -1.28 17.31
N MET A 308 -2.64 -1.74 18.46
CA MET A 308 -2.34 -1.17 19.77
C MET A 308 -1.39 -2.10 20.52
N ASP A 309 -0.33 -1.52 21.10
CA ASP A 309 0.53 -2.14 22.09
C ASP A 309 0.56 -1.30 23.38
N GLU A 310 1.48 -1.60 24.30
CA GLU A 310 1.63 -0.85 25.55
C GLU A 310 2.16 0.59 25.37
N TYR A 311 2.74 0.91 24.21
CA TYR A 311 3.36 2.21 23.94
C TYR A 311 2.44 3.13 23.16
N GLY A 312 1.55 2.60 22.32
CA GLY A 312 0.60 3.40 21.56
C GLY A 312 -0.18 2.63 20.51
N VAL A 313 -0.66 3.36 19.51
CA VAL A 313 -1.46 2.82 18.39
C VAL A 313 -0.83 3.25 17.07
N ILE A 314 -0.59 2.28 16.18
CA ILE A 314 -0.13 2.49 14.81
C ILE A 314 -1.27 2.19 13.85
N TYR A 315 -1.41 2.99 12.78
CA TYR A 315 -2.50 2.88 11.81
C TYR A 315 -1.98 2.57 10.41
N VAL A 316 -2.73 1.76 9.67
CA VAL A 316 -2.50 1.46 8.25
C VAL A 316 -3.77 1.73 7.46
N LEU A 317 -3.67 2.56 6.43
CA LEU A 317 -4.82 3.00 5.62
C LEU A 317 -5.13 2.03 4.46
N VAL A 318 -6.42 1.74 4.29
CA VAL A 318 -7.02 1.03 3.16
C VAL A 318 -8.15 1.88 2.58
N THR A 319 -8.22 1.92 1.24
CA THR A 319 -9.27 2.64 0.51
C THR A 319 -10.00 1.70 -0.44
N LEU A 320 -11.32 1.84 -0.52
CA LEU A 320 -12.15 1.06 -1.43
C LEU A 320 -12.37 1.85 -2.72
N LYS A 321 -12.18 1.22 -3.89
CA LYS A 321 -12.50 1.84 -5.19
C LYS A 321 -13.49 0.99 -5.96
N ARG A 322 -14.30 1.64 -6.81
CA ARG A 322 -15.22 0.92 -7.69
C ARG A 322 -14.42 0.08 -8.70
N GLU A 323 -14.79 -1.19 -8.88
CA GLU A 323 -14.20 -2.00 -9.95
C GLU A 323 -14.45 -1.33 -11.32
N PRO A 324 -13.42 -1.21 -12.16
CA PRO A 324 -13.60 -0.69 -13.51
C PRO A 324 -14.51 -1.65 -14.29
N SER A 325 -15.56 -1.12 -14.92
CA SER A 325 -16.44 -1.93 -15.77
C SER A 325 -15.68 -2.39 -17.02
N VAL A 326 -15.58 -3.70 -17.20
CA VAL A 326 -14.97 -4.33 -18.39
C VAL A 326 -15.67 -3.84 -19.66
N LEU A 327 -16.99 -3.59 -19.60
CA LEU A 327 -17.77 -3.06 -20.71
C LEU A 327 -17.26 -1.69 -21.16
N THR A 328 -17.01 -0.76 -20.22
CA THR A 328 -16.48 0.56 -20.56
C THR A 328 -15.10 0.48 -21.22
N VAL A 329 -14.23 -0.42 -20.75
CA VAL A 329 -12.91 -0.62 -21.36
C VAL A 329 -13.06 -1.16 -22.79
N VAL A 330 -13.89 -2.18 -22.99
CA VAL A 330 -14.14 -2.77 -24.31
C VAL A 330 -14.75 -1.75 -25.29
N LEU A 331 -15.72 -0.94 -24.85
CA LEU A 331 -16.32 0.10 -25.69
C LEU A 331 -15.31 1.17 -26.13
N VAL A 332 -14.40 1.58 -25.23
CA VAL A 332 -13.31 2.52 -25.58
C VAL A 332 -12.38 1.91 -26.63
N PHE A 333 -12.00 0.63 -26.47
CA PHE A 333 -11.18 -0.06 -27.48
C PHE A 333 -11.88 -0.18 -28.84
N ILE A 334 -13.17 -0.53 -28.87
CA ILE A 334 -13.96 -0.59 -30.11
C ILE A 334 -14.01 0.80 -30.78
N PHE A 335 -14.27 1.87 -30.01
CA PHE A 335 -14.30 3.22 -30.53
C PHE A 335 -12.95 3.61 -31.18
N ILE A 336 -11.83 3.41 -30.48
CA ILE A 336 -10.49 3.69 -31.02
C ILE A 336 -10.24 2.89 -32.30
N PHE A 337 -10.59 1.60 -32.33
CA PHE A 337 -10.41 0.75 -33.50
C PHE A 337 -11.24 1.23 -34.70
N THR A 338 -12.50 1.62 -34.49
CA THR A 338 -13.35 2.17 -35.57
C THR A 338 -12.80 3.49 -36.13
N VAL A 339 -12.30 4.38 -35.27
CA VAL A 339 -11.67 5.64 -35.71
C VAL A 339 -10.43 5.38 -36.55
N LEU A 340 -9.58 4.42 -36.14
CA LEU A 340 -8.39 4.02 -36.91
C LEU A 340 -8.75 3.42 -38.27
N LEU A 341 -9.80 2.59 -38.34
CA LEU A 341 -10.29 2.04 -39.61
C LEU A 341 -10.84 3.12 -40.54
N LEU A 342 -11.62 4.07 -40.00
CA LEU A 342 -12.11 5.21 -40.77
C LEU A 342 -10.95 6.07 -41.29
N PHE A 343 -9.96 6.36 -40.45
CA PHE A 343 -8.76 7.11 -40.86
C PHE A 343 -7.97 6.37 -41.94
N ALA A 344 -7.74 5.06 -41.78
CA ALA A 344 -7.08 4.25 -42.81
C ALA A 344 -7.89 4.21 -44.12
N GLY A 345 -9.23 4.14 -44.01
CA GLY A 345 -10.15 4.20 -45.13
C GLY A 345 -10.10 5.54 -45.87
N THR A 346 -10.12 6.67 -45.17
CA THR A 346 -10.01 8.00 -45.77
C THR A 346 -8.64 8.23 -46.38
N VAL A 347 -7.55 7.81 -45.74
CA VAL A 347 -6.20 7.88 -46.30
C VAL A 347 -6.10 7.06 -47.59
N ARG A 348 -6.68 5.87 -47.64
CA ARG A 348 -6.71 5.05 -48.88
C ARG A 348 -7.57 5.68 -49.97
N TRP A 349 -8.75 6.20 -49.61
CA TRP A 349 -9.67 6.83 -50.56
C TRP A 349 -9.07 8.10 -51.17
N PHE A 350 -8.41 8.92 -50.34
CA PHE A 350 -7.80 10.18 -50.76
C PHE A 350 -6.30 10.07 -51.03
N ALA A 351 -5.73 8.86 -51.16
CA ALA A 351 -4.28 8.66 -51.28
C ALA A 351 -3.64 9.50 -52.40
N LEU A 352 -4.29 9.54 -53.57
CA LEU A 352 -3.86 10.36 -54.71
C LEU A 352 -3.86 11.86 -54.38
N ASP A 353 -4.92 12.34 -53.73
CA ASP A 353 -5.05 13.75 -53.35
C ASP A 353 -4.08 14.13 -52.23
N LEU A 354 -3.87 13.25 -51.25
CA LEU A 354 -2.89 13.41 -50.18
C LEU A 354 -1.47 13.50 -50.74
N VAL A 355 -1.09 12.63 -51.67
CA VAL A 355 0.26 12.66 -52.29
C VAL A 355 0.46 13.93 -53.10
N LEU A 356 -0.54 14.34 -53.89
CA LEU A 356 -0.47 15.59 -54.64
C LEU A 356 -0.40 16.82 -53.71
N LEU A 357 -1.14 16.81 -52.60
CA LEU A 357 -1.08 17.86 -51.58
C LEU A 357 0.28 17.88 -50.87
N ALA A 358 0.82 16.71 -50.50
CA ALA A 358 2.14 16.60 -49.88
C ALA A 358 3.24 17.14 -50.81
N ARG A 359 3.19 16.85 -52.12
CA ARG A 359 4.13 17.44 -53.08
C ARG A 359 4.01 18.97 -53.16
N LYS A 360 2.79 19.53 -53.07
CA LYS A 360 2.57 20.98 -53.02
C LYS A 360 3.08 21.63 -51.74
N LEU A 361 2.94 20.95 -50.59
CA LEU A 361 3.41 21.47 -49.30
C LEU A 361 4.93 21.34 -49.16
N PHE A 362 5.51 20.25 -49.65
CA PHE A 362 6.93 19.91 -49.51
C PHE A 362 7.71 20.06 -50.82
N ILE A 363 7.40 21.08 -51.62
CA ILE A 363 8.08 21.33 -52.91
C ILE A 363 9.60 21.33 -52.77
N LYS A 364 10.12 21.89 -51.68
CA LYS A 364 11.57 21.98 -51.41
C LYS A 364 12.24 20.60 -51.21
N LEU A 365 11.52 19.61 -50.68
CA LEU A 365 12.02 18.25 -50.46
C LEU A 365 11.95 17.38 -51.73
N TYR A 366 10.96 17.64 -52.60
CA TYR A 366 10.78 16.88 -53.84
C TYR A 366 11.50 17.49 -55.05
N ARG A 367 12.13 18.67 -54.88
CA ARG A 367 12.93 19.31 -55.92
C ARG A 367 14.20 18.51 -56.16
N THR A 368 14.30 17.90 -57.32
CA THR A 368 15.52 17.20 -57.76
C THR A 368 16.34 18.17 -58.60
N GLU A 369 17.52 18.56 -58.12
CA GLU A 369 18.49 19.35 -58.90
C GLU A 369 19.28 18.40 -59.81
N ASP A 370 18.61 17.90 -60.86
CA ASP A 370 19.13 16.87 -61.78
C ASP A 370 19.72 17.44 -63.08
N GLY A 371 19.79 18.77 -63.23
CA GLY A 371 20.25 19.43 -64.46
C GLY A 371 19.32 19.26 -65.66
N LYS A 372 18.16 18.59 -65.51
CA LYS A 372 17.18 18.39 -66.59
C LYS A 372 16.37 19.66 -66.85
N LEU A 373 16.22 20.01 -68.12
CA LEU A 373 15.58 21.25 -68.55
C LEU A 373 14.08 21.11 -68.80
N TYR A 374 13.59 19.89 -69.05
CA TYR A 374 12.20 19.62 -69.40
C TYR A 374 11.59 18.60 -68.43
N ASP A 375 10.33 18.81 -68.08
CA ASP A 375 9.59 17.92 -67.19
C ASP A 375 9.09 16.67 -67.92
N ALA A 376 8.81 16.77 -69.22
CA ALA A 376 8.60 15.62 -70.09
C ALA A 376 8.90 15.92 -71.57
N TYR A 377 9.35 14.90 -72.30
CA TYR A 377 9.41 14.88 -73.76
C TYR A 377 8.13 14.22 -74.29
N VAL A 378 7.43 14.86 -75.22
CA VAL A 378 6.14 14.40 -75.74
C VAL A 378 6.34 13.74 -77.11
N ILE A 379 5.98 12.46 -77.22
CA ILE A 379 5.98 11.69 -78.47
C ILE A 379 4.54 11.44 -78.88
N TYR A 380 4.18 11.89 -80.07
CA TYR A 380 2.89 11.63 -80.71
C TYR A 380 3.09 11.61 -82.22
N GLN A 381 2.23 10.86 -82.90
CA GLN A 381 2.24 10.78 -84.36
C GLN A 381 1.62 12.05 -84.95
N ARG A 382 2.37 12.76 -85.80
CA ARG A 382 1.94 13.99 -86.46
C ARG A 382 1.48 13.75 -87.90
N SER A 383 2.06 12.74 -88.54
CA SER A 383 1.83 12.41 -89.94
C SER A 383 1.36 10.97 -90.15
N GLY A 384 0.70 10.70 -91.27
CA GLY A 384 0.24 9.36 -91.65
C GLY A 384 -0.95 8.81 -90.85
N LEU A 385 -1.74 9.70 -90.24
CA LEU A 385 -3.01 9.38 -89.60
C LEU A 385 -4.16 9.69 -90.56
N ASP A 386 -5.27 8.97 -90.45
CA ASP A 386 -6.53 9.39 -91.06
C ASP A 386 -6.92 10.83 -90.60
N GLY A 387 -7.75 11.51 -91.38
CA GLY A 387 -8.07 12.92 -91.11
C GLY A 387 -8.76 13.16 -89.77
N GLU A 388 -9.55 12.18 -89.29
CA GLU A 388 -10.31 12.26 -88.05
C GLU A 388 -9.41 12.02 -86.82
N THR A 389 -8.59 10.98 -86.87
CA THR A 389 -7.62 10.59 -85.85
C THR A 389 -6.52 11.63 -85.73
N GLY A 390 -6.02 12.16 -86.86
CA GLY A 390 -5.06 13.26 -86.87
C GLY A 390 -5.62 14.52 -86.21
N HIS A 391 -6.88 14.87 -86.49
CA HIS A 391 -7.56 15.98 -85.83
C HIS A 391 -7.72 15.72 -84.33
N ALA A 392 -8.19 14.54 -83.91
CA ALA A 392 -8.38 14.18 -82.51
C ALA A 392 -7.07 14.21 -81.70
N VAL A 393 -5.97 13.71 -82.26
CA VAL A 393 -4.64 13.76 -81.62
C VAL A 393 -4.17 15.21 -81.47
N SER A 394 -4.30 16.01 -82.53
CA SER A 394 -3.92 17.44 -82.50
C SER A 394 -4.77 18.24 -81.52
N GLU A 395 -6.08 18.02 -81.50
CA GLU A 395 -7.03 18.63 -80.56
C GLU A 395 -6.70 18.25 -79.12
N PHE A 396 -6.36 16.98 -78.85
CA PHE A 396 -5.93 16.59 -77.52
C PHE A 396 -4.62 17.26 -77.11
N VAL A 397 -3.59 17.25 -77.97
CA VAL A 397 -2.28 17.84 -77.65
C VAL A 397 -2.41 19.35 -77.42
N ASN A 398 -3.03 20.07 -78.34
CA ASN A 398 -3.11 21.53 -78.32
C ASN A 398 -4.25 22.06 -77.45
N GLY A 399 -5.39 21.37 -77.39
CA GLY A 399 -6.59 21.81 -76.69
C GLY A 399 -6.71 21.32 -75.25
N ALA A 400 -6.13 20.17 -74.91
CA ALA A 400 -6.23 19.59 -73.56
C ALA A 400 -4.89 19.45 -72.85
N LEU A 401 -3.89 18.84 -73.48
CA LEU A 401 -2.61 18.49 -72.87
C LEU A 401 -1.75 19.70 -72.54
N LEU A 402 -1.45 20.54 -73.53
CA LEU A 402 -0.60 21.71 -73.36
C LEU A 402 -1.23 22.74 -72.40
N PRO A 403 -2.51 23.13 -72.53
CA PRO A 403 -3.13 24.09 -71.60
C PRO A 403 -3.17 23.57 -70.16
N VAL A 404 -3.40 22.28 -69.95
CA VAL A 404 -3.47 21.73 -68.59
C VAL A 404 -2.08 21.57 -67.98
N LEU A 405 -1.10 21.02 -68.71
CA LEU A 405 0.23 20.76 -68.14
C LEU A 405 1.12 21.99 -68.10
N GLU A 406 1.19 22.80 -69.16
CA GLU A 406 2.06 23.98 -69.20
C GLU A 406 1.42 25.17 -68.49
N SER A 407 0.19 25.55 -68.86
CA SER A 407 -0.45 26.75 -68.31
C SER A 407 -1.00 26.52 -66.89
N SER A 408 -1.71 25.41 -66.64
CA SER A 408 -2.35 25.19 -65.34
C SER A 408 -1.44 24.53 -64.29
N CYS A 409 -0.52 23.65 -64.69
CA CYS A 409 0.40 22.95 -63.76
C CYS A 409 1.82 23.54 -63.72
N GLY A 410 2.21 24.35 -64.70
CA GLY A 410 3.54 24.96 -64.77
C GLY A 410 4.66 23.98 -65.17
N TYR A 411 4.35 22.91 -65.90
CA TYR A 411 5.36 22.00 -66.45
C TYR A 411 5.98 22.57 -67.72
N LYS A 412 7.26 22.26 -67.96
CA LYS A 412 7.95 22.59 -69.21
C LYS A 412 8.08 21.35 -70.09
N LEU A 413 7.28 21.25 -71.15
CA LEU A 413 7.29 20.11 -72.06
C LEU A 413 8.19 20.40 -73.27
N PHE A 414 8.76 19.35 -73.86
CA PHE A 414 9.45 19.43 -75.16
C PHE A 414 8.62 18.69 -76.21
N ILE A 415 8.28 19.39 -77.29
CA ILE A 415 7.64 18.85 -78.48
C ILE A 415 8.55 19.12 -79.68
N HIS A 416 8.98 18.05 -80.35
CA HIS A 416 9.72 18.18 -81.60
C HIS A 416 8.84 18.85 -82.67
N GLY A 417 9.41 19.81 -83.42
CA GLY A 417 8.71 20.71 -84.34
C GLY A 417 8.21 22.03 -83.73
N ARG A 418 8.10 22.14 -82.40
CA ARG A 418 7.67 23.37 -81.68
C ARG A 418 8.84 24.04 -80.95
N ASP A 419 9.65 23.24 -80.27
CA ASP A 419 10.67 23.69 -79.32
C ASP A 419 12.11 23.51 -79.85
N ASP A 420 12.26 23.03 -81.08
CA ASP A 420 13.51 22.81 -81.78
C ASP A 420 13.94 24.02 -82.62
N LEU A 421 15.25 24.13 -82.83
CA LEU A 421 15.83 25.17 -83.66
C LEU A 421 16.01 24.63 -85.09
N PRO A 422 15.67 25.41 -86.13
CA PRO A 422 15.89 24.98 -87.50
C PRO A 422 17.39 24.79 -87.77
N GLY A 423 17.77 23.65 -88.38
CA GLY A 423 19.15 23.34 -88.78
C GLY A 423 19.94 22.44 -87.83
N GLU A 424 19.38 22.05 -86.69
CA GLU A 424 19.99 21.05 -85.80
C GLU A 424 19.89 19.63 -86.39
N ASP A 425 20.88 18.77 -86.12
CA ASP A 425 20.80 17.34 -86.48
C ASP A 425 19.68 16.67 -85.68
N SER A 426 18.62 16.28 -86.37
CA SER A 426 17.43 15.65 -85.79
C SER A 426 17.76 14.48 -84.87
N ALA A 427 18.67 13.59 -85.28
CA ALA A 427 18.98 12.37 -84.53
C ALA A 427 19.62 12.68 -83.17
N ASN A 428 20.62 13.57 -83.16
CA ASN A 428 21.33 14.01 -81.96
C ASN A 428 20.43 14.91 -81.07
N LEU A 429 19.61 15.76 -81.69
CA LEU A 429 18.64 16.60 -81.00
C LEU A 429 17.67 15.75 -80.18
N ILE A 430 17.04 14.76 -80.80
CA ILE A 430 16.04 13.90 -80.16
C ILE A 430 16.66 13.19 -78.95
N GLN A 431 17.84 12.58 -79.12
CA GLN A 431 18.54 11.90 -78.04
C GLN A 431 18.89 12.85 -76.88
N THR A 432 19.44 14.02 -77.19
CA THR A 432 19.83 15.02 -76.18
C THR A 432 18.62 15.58 -75.43
N LYS A 433 17.52 15.87 -76.13
CA LYS A 433 16.31 16.42 -75.51
C LYS A 433 15.55 15.38 -74.69
N ILE A 434 15.59 14.10 -75.08
CA ILE A 434 15.09 13.00 -74.27
C ILE A 434 15.92 12.87 -72.97
N GLN A 435 17.25 12.95 -73.04
CA GLN A 435 18.13 12.93 -71.85
C GLN A 435 17.87 14.10 -70.90
N LEU A 436 17.65 15.29 -71.46
CA LEU A 436 17.30 16.51 -70.71
C LEU A 436 15.86 16.52 -70.17
N SER A 437 15.08 15.47 -70.42
CA SER A 437 13.70 15.33 -69.97
C SER A 437 13.56 14.38 -68.79
N ARG A 438 12.72 14.73 -67.81
CA ARG A 438 12.47 13.91 -66.61
C ARG A 438 11.54 12.73 -66.88
N ARG A 439 10.65 12.84 -67.86
CA ARG A 439 9.68 11.81 -68.24
C ARG A 439 9.57 11.73 -69.76
N LEU A 440 9.12 10.58 -70.24
CA LEU A 440 8.69 10.39 -71.61
C LEU A 440 7.17 10.28 -71.63
N LEU A 441 6.47 11.16 -72.35
CA LEU A 441 5.03 11.15 -72.51
C LEU A 441 4.68 10.64 -73.91
N ILE A 442 4.22 9.40 -74.03
CA ILE A 442 3.86 8.79 -75.31
C ILE A 442 2.34 8.83 -75.47
N ILE A 443 1.89 9.39 -76.57
CA ILE A 443 0.48 9.50 -76.94
C ILE A 443 0.19 8.47 -78.03
N LEU A 444 -0.67 7.51 -77.71
CA LEU A 444 -1.07 6.44 -78.61
C LEU A 444 -2.42 6.75 -79.24
N SER A 445 -2.52 6.53 -80.54
CA SER A 445 -3.77 6.58 -81.30
C SER A 445 -4.08 5.25 -81.97
N ALA A 446 -5.33 5.06 -82.41
CA ALA A 446 -5.87 3.76 -82.84
C ALA A 446 -5.09 3.19 -84.04
N GLU A 447 -4.52 4.07 -84.84
CA GLU A 447 -3.53 3.79 -85.86
C GLU A 447 -2.15 3.94 -85.21
N GLY A 448 -1.43 2.83 -85.05
CA GLY A 448 -0.17 2.81 -84.32
C GLY A 448 0.92 3.70 -84.90
N VAL A 449 1.85 4.09 -84.03
CA VAL A 449 3.02 4.92 -84.33
C VAL A 449 4.03 4.13 -85.17
N GLY A 450 3.82 4.05 -86.49
CA GLY A 450 4.50 3.07 -87.34
C GLY A 450 5.08 3.54 -88.69
N GLY A 451 4.99 4.82 -89.08
CA GLY A 451 5.16 5.18 -90.50
C GLY A 451 6.10 6.31 -90.92
N SER A 452 6.74 7.07 -90.02
CA SER A 452 7.39 8.35 -90.39
C SER A 452 8.46 8.77 -89.37
N ALA A 453 9.08 9.96 -89.49
CA ALA A 453 10.19 10.45 -88.64
C ALA A 453 9.95 10.28 -87.12
N GLU A 454 8.69 10.29 -86.69
CA GLU A 454 8.20 10.01 -85.34
C GLU A 454 8.51 8.59 -84.85
N ALA A 455 8.80 7.66 -85.75
CA ALA A 455 9.32 6.32 -85.45
C ALA A 455 10.71 6.39 -84.82
N TYR A 456 11.54 7.36 -85.20
CA TYR A 456 12.85 7.55 -84.58
C TYR A 456 12.72 8.12 -83.16
N ASP A 457 11.86 9.14 -82.94
CA ASP A 457 11.53 9.67 -81.60
C ASP A 457 11.11 8.52 -80.66
N LEU A 458 10.21 7.67 -81.13
CA LEU A 458 9.71 6.52 -80.38
C LEU A 458 10.80 5.48 -80.11
N GLN A 459 11.63 5.13 -81.11
CA GLN A 459 12.72 4.16 -80.93
C GLN A 459 13.78 4.68 -79.96
N ALA A 460 14.22 5.93 -80.10
CA ALA A 460 15.17 6.57 -79.19
C ALA A 460 14.61 6.65 -77.76
N GLY A 461 13.34 7.05 -77.62
CA GLY A 461 12.65 7.12 -76.33
C GLY A 461 12.48 5.75 -75.67
N LEU A 462 12.10 4.72 -76.42
CA LEU A 462 12.00 3.34 -75.93
C LEU A 462 13.36 2.78 -75.53
N HIS A 463 14.41 3.04 -76.30
CA HIS A 463 15.78 2.66 -75.95
C HIS A 463 16.23 3.30 -74.64
N GLN A 464 16.03 4.62 -74.49
CA GLN A 464 16.32 5.33 -73.24
C GLN A 464 15.56 4.74 -72.04
N ALA A 465 14.28 4.44 -72.23
CA ALA A 465 13.40 3.97 -71.15
C ALA A 465 13.64 2.51 -70.74
N LEU A 466 13.89 1.61 -71.70
CA LEU A 466 13.98 0.17 -71.49
C LEU A 466 15.40 -0.34 -71.28
N VAL A 467 16.39 0.27 -71.97
CA VAL A 467 17.79 -0.16 -71.93
C VAL A 467 18.56 0.64 -70.88
N GLN A 468 18.48 1.97 -70.94
CA GLN A 468 19.22 2.83 -70.00
C GLN A 468 18.51 2.96 -68.65
N GLY A 469 17.17 2.85 -68.64
CA GLY A 469 16.37 2.89 -67.40
C GLY A 469 16.25 4.27 -66.77
N GLU A 470 16.68 5.32 -67.47
CA GLU A 470 16.86 6.67 -66.90
C GLU A 470 15.60 7.55 -66.96
N THR A 471 14.66 7.24 -67.86
CA THR A 471 13.50 8.09 -68.14
C THR A 471 12.18 7.30 -67.98
N PRO A 472 11.44 7.52 -66.88
CA PRO A 472 10.16 6.87 -66.69
C PRO A 472 9.14 7.29 -67.75
N VAL A 473 8.45 6.31 -68.33
CA VAL A 473 7.44 6.52 -69.38
C VAL A 473 6.02 6.67 -68.81
N ILE A 474 5.27 7.60 -69.38
CA ILE A 474 3.84 7.86 -69.19
C ILE A 474 3.17 7.63 -70.55
N ILE A 475 2.25 6.68 -70.61
CA ILE A 475 1.53 6.36 -71.84
C ILE A 475 0.10 6.88 -71.70
N ILE A 476 -0.35 7.66 -72.67
CA ILE A 476 -1.73 8.15 -72.80
C ILE A 476 -2.32 7.51 -74.06
N GLN A 477 -3.51 6.93 -73.95
CA GLN A 477 -4.21 6.30 -75.05
C GLN A 477 -5.43 7.15 -75.42
N LEU A 478 -5.50 7.58 -76.68
CA LEU A 478 -6.69 8.18 -77.26
C LEU A 478 -7.55 7.11 -77.88
N GLY A 479 -8.84 7.13 -77.54
CA GLY A 479 -9.79 6.14 -78.03
C GLY A 479 -9.60 4.74 -77.45
N LEU A 480 -10.49 3.83 -77.85
CA LEU A 480 -10.52 2.45 -77.40
C LEU A 480 -9.71 1.57 -78.35
N MET A 481 -8.51 1.17 -77.94
CA MET A 481 -7.74 0.11 -78.60
C MET A 481 -7.91 -1.19 -77.83
N GLN A 482 -8.26 -2.26 -78.53
CA GLN A 482 -8.38 -3.59 -77.94
C GLN A 482 -7.14 -4.45 -78.21
N ASP A 483 -6.34 -4.12 -79.23
CA ASP A 483 -5.17 -4.89 -79.63
C ASP A 483 -3.93 -4.00 -79.75
N TYR A 484 -2.83 -4.44 -79.13
CA TYR A 484 -1.51 -3.78 -79.13
C TYR A 484 -0.48 -4.52 -79.99
N SER A 485 -0.89 -5.57 -80.71
CA SER A 485 -0.01 -6.41 -81.52
C SER A 485 0.75 -5.65 -82.61
N HIS A 486 0.17 -4.55 -83.09
CA HIS A 486 0.75 -3.70 -84.12
C HIS A 486 1.84 -2.75 -83.60
N LEU A 487 1.98 -2.60 -82.28
CA LEU A 487 2.96 -1.69 -81.68
C LEU A 487 4.35 -2.34 -81.59
N PRO A 488 5.45 -1.55 -81.56
CA PRO A 488 6.79 -2.08 -81.35
C PRO A 488 6.91 -2.92 -80.06
N LEU A 489 7.69 -4.00 -80.09
CA LEU A 489 7.90 -4.93 -78.97
C LEU A 489 8.24 -4.21 -77.64
N GLY A 490 9.06 -3.16 -77.69
CA GLY A 490 9.40 -2.36 -76.51
C GLY A 490 8.17 -1.69 -75.88
N LEU A 491 7.27 -1.15 -76.70
CA LEU A 491 6.04 -0.51 -76.23
C LEU A 491 5.04 -1.55 -75.71
N GLN A 492 4.91 -2.71 -76.35
CA GLN A 492 4.11 -3.83 -75.84
C GLN A 492 4.61 -4.28 -74.46
N HIS A 493 5.94 -4.37 -74.28
CA HIS A 493 6.54 -4.70 -72.98
C HIS A 493 6.23 -3.63 -71.92
N LEU A 494 6.30 -2.34 -72.27
CA LEU A 494 5.92 -1.26 -71.36
C LEU A 494 4.44 -1.30 -70.98
N LEU A 495 3.54 -1.55 -71.93
CA LEU A 495 2.10 -1.64 -71.71
C LEU A 495 1.72 -2.83 -70.81
N ARG A 496 2.44 -3.96 -70.91
CA ARG A 496 2.29 -5.09 -69.97
C ARG A 496 2.69 -4.71 -68.54
N LYS A 497 3.70 -3.85 -68.38
CA LYS A 497 4.21 -3.44 -67.06
C LYS A 497 3.46 -2.25 -66.47
N ARG A 498 2.89 -1.37 -67.30
CA ARG A 498 2.25 -0.12 -66.91
C ARG A 498 1.00 0.13 -67.73
N SER A 499 -0.13 0.27 -67.04
CA SER A 499 -1.40 0.61 -67.69
C SER A 499 -1.31 1.99 -68.37
N ALA A 500 -1.73 2.06 -69.63
CA ALA A 500 -1.95 3.33 -70.32
C ALA A 500 -3.07 4.13 -69.63
N LEU A 501 -2.96 5.46 -69.68
CA LEU A 501 -4.00 6.36 -69.22
C LEU A 501 -4.95 6.61 -70.38
N LEU A 502 -6.16 6.05 -70.31
CA LEU A 502 -7.19 6.25 -71.33
C LEU A 502 -7.75 7.67 -71.22
N TRP A 503 -7.65 8.44 -72.30
CA TRP A 503 -8.31 9.73 -72.45
C TRP A 503 -9.77 9.50 -72.88
N ARG A 504 -10.71 10.19 -72.21
CA ARG A 504 -12.13 10.21 -72.57
C ARG A 504 -12.57 11.65 -72.76
N ASP A 505 -13.31 11.89 -73.83
CA ASP A 505 -13.89 13.21 -74.08
C ASP A 505 -14.80 13.64 -72.92
N GLY A 506 -14.61 14.87 -72.43
CA GLY A 506 -15.28 15.40 -71.24
C GLY A 506 -14.42 15.47 -69.96
N GLU A 507 -13.18 14.99 -69.96
CA GLU A 507 -12.26 15.07 -68.80
C GLU A 507 -11.39 16.35 -68.75
N ALA A 508 -11.85 17.46 -69.35
CA ALA A 508 -11.09 18.72 -69.48
C ALA A 508 -10.74 19.40 -68.14
N SER A 509 -11.48 19.13 -67.06
CA SER A 509 -11.22 19.75 -65.76
C SER A 509 -9.94 19.23 -65.10
N LEU A 510 -9.10 20.11 -64.55
CA LEU A 510 -7.87 19.76 -63.82
C LEU A 510 -8.08 18.73 -62.70
N ASN A 511 -9.29 18.69 -62.13
CA ASN A 511 -9.68 17.82 -61.03
C ASN A 511 -10.22 16.45 -61.49
N SER A 512 -10.25 16.18 -62.80
CA SER A 512 -10.62 14.87 -63.33
C SER A 512 -9.67 13.77 -62.84
N ARG A 513 -10.18 12.54 -62.79
CA ARG A 513 -9.38 11.36 -62.40
C ARG A 513 -8.19 11.17 -63.34
N PHE A 514 -8.36 11.46 -64.63
CA PHE A 514 -7.30 11.42 -65.62
C PHE A 514 -6.16 12.38 -65.30
N TRP A 515 -6.44 13.69 -65.14
CA TRP A 515 -5.38 14.68 -64.88
C TRP A 515 -4.72 14.49 -63.50
N LYS A 516 -5.46 13.99 -62.50
CA LYS A 516 -4.84 13.56 -61.22
C LYS A 516 -3.84 12.42 -61.42
N ARG A 517 -4.17 11.42 -62.24
CA ARG A 517 -3.27 10.29 -62.57
C ARG A 517 -2.08 10.73 -63.41
N VAL A 518 -2.26 11.64 -64.38
CA VAL A 518 -1.16 12.23 -65.15
C VAL A 518 -0.19 12.97 -64.23
N ARG A 519 -0.70 13.88 -63.38
CA ARG A 519 0.12 14.65 -62.42
C ARG A 519 0.84 13.77 -61.40
N TYR A 520 0.22 12.67 -60.96
CA TYR A 520 0.88 11.71 -60.08
C TYR A 520 2.10 11.05 -60.75
N ARG A 521 2.03 10.77 -62.06
CA ARG A 521 3.11 10.17 -62.86
C ARG A 521 4.16 11.18 -63.36
N MET A 522 3.79 12.46 -63.48
CA MET A 522 4.68 13.57 -63.79
C MET A 522 5.66 13.86 -62.63
N PRO A 523 6.79 14.54 -62.89
CA PRO A 523 7.71 14.97 -61.84
C PRO A 523 7.06 16.06 -60.96
N ALA A 524 7.72 16.42 -59.85
CA ALA A 524 7.36 17.64 -59.14
C ALA A 524 7.63 18.84 -60.07
N ALA A 525 6.65 19.74 -60.22
CA ALA A 525 6.77 20.87 -61.15
C ALA A 525 7.94 21.77 -60.76
N SER A 526 8.80 22.08 -61.74
CA SER A 526 9.90 23.03 -61.57
C SER A 526 9.32 24.44 -61.65
N ALA A 527 8.80 24.97 -60.55
CA ALA A 527 8.11 26.27 -60.54
C ALA A 527 9.00 27.40 -61.12
N THR A 528 8.75 27.74 -62.38
CA THR A 528 9.23 28.98 -63.03
C THR A 528 8.09 29.54 -63.86
N ILE A 529 7.10 30.16 -63.20
CA ILE A 529 6.36 31.34 -63.69
C ILE A 529 5.99 32.12 -62.41
N ARG A 530 6.74 33.19 -62.15
CA ARG A 530 6.40 34.23 -61.18
C ARG A 530 5.70 35.33 -61.99
N GLY A 531 4.39 35.22 -62.13
CA GLY A 531 3.53 36.18 -62.80
C GLY A 531 2.43 36.67 -61.85
N SER A 532 2.70 37.80 -61.19
CA SER A 532 1.77 38.75 -60.56
C SER A 532 0.25 38.46 -60.74
N ARG A 533 -0.44 38.09 -59.64
CA ARG A 533 -1.68 38.78 -59.23
C ARG A 533 -2.06 38.44 -57.79
N ALA A 534 -2.22 39.51 -57.01
CA ALA A 534 -2.62 39.54 -55.62
C ALA A 534 -4.13 39.28 -55.44
N SER A 535 -4.48 39.03 -54.16
CA SER A 535 -5.76 39.36 -53.52
C SER A 535 -6.88 38.31 -53.56
N ASN A 536 -7.00 37.54 -52.48
CA ASN A 536 -8.14 37.54 -51.53
C ASN A 536 -8.32 36.15 -50.89
N THR A 537 -7.87 36.00 -49.64
CA THR A 537 -8.32 34.92 -48.77
C THR A 537 -8.87 35.55 -47.50
N ALA A 538 -10.19 35.47 -47.36
CA ALA A 538 -10.96 35.94 -46.23
C ALA A 538 -10.51 35.23 -44.94
N ALA A 539 -10.21 36.02 -43.91
CA ALA A 539 -10.11 35.56 -42.54
C ALA A 539 -11.54 35.30 -42.01
N PHE A 540 -11.82 34.07 -41.58
CA PHE A 540 -12.98 33.77 -40.75
C PHE A 540 -12.54 33.49 -39.32
N HIS A 541 -13.09 34.32 -38.46
CA HIS A 541 -12.89 34.48 -37.03
C HIS A 541 -13.46 33.27 -36.27
N TRP A 542 -12.68 32.68 -35.37
CA TRP A 542 -13.23 31.81 -34.31
C TRP A 542 -13.75 32.72 -33.19
N GLN A 543 -15.02 32.59 -32.84
CA GLN A 543 -15.57 33.10 -31.58
C GLN A 543 -16.07 31.90 -30.78
N SER A 544 -15.59 31.87 -29.54
CA SER A 544 -15.99 30.99 -28.44
C SER A 544 -17.47 31.15 -28.08
N LEU A 545 -18.15 30.04 -27.87
CA LEU A 545 -19.38 29.97 -27.09
C LEU A 545 -19.13 29.07 -25.88
N SER A 546 -18.91 29.71 -24.74
CA SER A 546 -19.19 29.17 -23.41
C SER A 546 -20.59 29.62 -23.02
N VAL A 547 -21.43 28.67 -22.62
CA VAL A 547 -22.48 28.85 -21.61
C VAL A 547 -22.01 28.10 -20.38
#